data_AF-A0A9N8QBM7-F1
#
_entry.id   AF-A0A9N8QBM7-F1
#
_cell.length_a   1.000
_cell.length_b   1.000
_cell.length_c   1.000
_cell.angle_alpha   90.00
_cell.angle_beta   90.00
_cell.angle_gamma   90.00
#
_symmetry.space_group_name_H-M   'P 1'
#
loop_
_entity.id
_entity.type
_entity.pdbx_description
1 polymer ?
#
loop_
_entity_poly.entity_id
_entity_poly.type
_entity_poly.pdbx_seq_one_letter_code
_entity_poly.pdbx_strand_id
1 'polypeptide(L)'
;MDDFATTYSRLALIKREKREVLFVTSSLLEYFDLPINTPQQIYESALLHTDLLSLICGEDRAETKRLRASVQEAIRTGKTLKIAVKIRQPARSLFGSGAVLKSSVLHISPMKDVENNPSAAIVVFA
;
A
#
# COMPACT_ATOMS: atom_id res chain seq x y z
N MET A 1 -20.61 11.63 -7.97
CA MET A 1 -19.31 12.30 -7.79
C MET A 1 -18.53 11.68 -6.63
N ASP A 2 -19.21 11.13 -5.61
CA ASP A 2 -18.58 10.52 -4.42
C ASP A 2 -17.77 9.24 -4.66
N ASP A 3 -18.11 8.42 -5.67
CA ASP A 3 -17.40 7.15 -5.90
C ASP A 3 -15.93 7.34 -6.26
N PHE A 4 -15.59 8.38 -7.04
CA PHE A 4 -14.20 8.65 -7.39
C PHE A 4 -13.41 9.13 -6.18
N ALA A 5 -13.93 10.11 -5.43
CA ALA A 5 -13.28 10.60 -4.22
C ALA A 5 -13.07 9.47 -3.20
N THR A 6 -14.06 8.60 -3.03
CA THR A 6 -14.00 7.44 -2.12
C THR A 6 -13.02 6.37 -2.61
N THR A 7 -12.95 6.13 -3.91
CA THR A 7 -12.01 5.15 -4.50
C THR A 7 -10.55 5.62 -4.35
N TYR A 8 -10.30 6.92 -4.49
CA TYR A 8 -8.94 7.47 -4.45
C TYR A 8 -8.55 8.05 -3.08
N SER A 9 -9.39 7.95 -2.05
CA SER A 9 -9.07 8.40 -0.69
C SER A 9 -8.11 7.45 0.04
N ARG A 10 -7.98 6.19 -0.39
CA ARG A 10 -7.16 5.15 0.23
C ARG A 10 -5.73 5.18 -0.29
N LEU A 11 -4.91 6.07 0.25
CA LEU A 11 -3.59 6.40 -0.28
C LEU A 11 -2.48 6.11 0.72
N ALA A 12 -1.35 5.60 0.22
CA ALA A 12 -0.09 5.50 0.92
C ALA A 12 1.02 6.23 0.18
N LEU A 13 1.93 6.86 0.92
CA LEU A 13 3.22 7.35 0.42
C LEU A 13 4.30 6.32 0.73
N ILE A 14 5.04 5.94 -0.30
CA ILE A 14 6.03 4.86 -0.24
C ILE A 14 7.43 5.42 -0.51
N LYS A 15 8.37 5.19 0.41
CA LYS A 15 9.79 5.49 0.20
C LYS A 15 10.36 4.57 -0.88
N ARG A 16 10.97 5.13 -1.93
CA ARG A 16 11.45 4.36 -3.09
C ARG A 16 12.44 3.25 -2.74
N GLU A 17 13.44 3.54 -1.91
CA GLU A 17 14.56 2.62 -1.62
C GLU A 17 14.11 1.31 -0.96
N LYS A 18 13.33 1.44 0.13
CA LYS A 18 12.89 0.31 0.96
C LYS A 18 11.46 -0.14 0.68
N ARG A 19 10.73 0.59 -0.17
CA ARG A 19 9.27 0.45 -0.38
C ARG A 19 8.51 0.55 0.94
N GLU A 20 9.06 1.34 1.85
CA GLU A 20 8.57 1.55 3.20
C GLU A 20 7.37 2.51 3.15
N VAL A 21 6.29 2.15 3.82
CA VAL A 21 5.12 3.03 3.99
C VAL A 21 5.46 4.16 4.95
N LEU A 22 5.51 5.40 4.46
CA LEU A 22 5.83 6.59 5.26
C LEU A 22 4.60 7.35 5.75
N PHE A 23 3.52 7.28 4.98
CA PHE A 23 2.27 7.97 5.26
C PHE A 23 1.11 7.17 4.71
N VAL A 24 -0.03 7.25 5.40
CA VAL A 24 -1.29 6.63 5.01
C VAL A 24 -2.43 7.57 5.35
N THR A 25 -3.50 7.55 4.56
CA THR A 25 -4.74 8.24 4.88
C THR A 25 -5.57 7.46 5.90
N SER A 26 -6.43 8.16 6.65
CA SER A 26 -7.37 7.50 7.57
C SER A 26 -8.29 6.51 6.82
N SER A 27 -8.72 6.84 5.61
CA SER A 27 -9.53 5.93 4.78
C SER A 27 -8.79 4.65 4.39
N LEU A 28 -7.47 4.70 4.22
CA LEU A 28 -6.67 3.48 4.01
C LEU A 28 -6.60 2.65 5.30
N LEU A 29 -6.44 3.29 6.46
CA LEU A 29 -6.45 2.59 7.75
C LEU A 29 -7.80 1.92 8.01
N GLU A 30 -8.92 2.60 7.76
CA GLU A 30 -10.27 2.01 7.80
C GLU A 30 -10.41 0.83 6.84
N TYR A 31 -9.86 0.94 5.62
CA TYR A 31 -9.83 -0.18 4.66
C TYR A 31 -9.07 -1.40 5.21
N PHE A 32 -8.05 -1.20 6.02
CA PHE A 32 -7.36 -2.28 6.76
C PHE A 32 -8.02 -2.64 8.09
N ASP A 33 -9.15 -2.02 8.41
CA ASP A 33 -9.86 -2.12 9.68
C ASP A 33 -8.93 -1.80 10.88
N LEU A 34 -8.05 -0.80 10.73
CA LEU A 34 -7.13 -0.33 11.77
C LEU A 34 -7.70 0.89 12.52
N PRO A 35 -7.28 1.16 13.77
CA PRO A 35 -7.79 2.28 14.55
C PRO A 35 -7.45 3.66 13.96
N ILE A 36 -8.42 4.58 13.98
CA ILE A 36 -8.29 5.95 13.43
C ILE A 36 -8.89 7.04 14.34
N ASN A 37 -9.29 6.70 15.57
CA ASN A 37 -10.08 7.59 16.43
C ASN A 37 -9.25 8.74 17.01
N THR A 38 -7.94 8.55 17.12
CA THR A 38 -7.02 9.57 17.62
C THR A 38 -5.81 9.73 16.69
N PRO A 39 -5.18 10.93 16.63
CA PRO A 39 -3.95 11.10 15.87
C PRO A 39 -2.86 10.10 16.27
N GLN A 40 -2.74 9.78 17.57
CA GLN A 40 -1.79 8.81 18.07
C GLN A 40 -1.98 7.43 17.43
N GLN A 41 -3.22 6.95 17.31
CA GLN A 41 -3.51 5.67 16.65
C GLN A 41 -3.08 5.63 15.19
N ILE A 42 -3.18 6.76 14.49
CA ILE A 42 -2.75 6.89 13.09
C ILE A 42 -1.21 6.83 13.01
N TYR A 43 -0.51 7.57 13.86
CA TYR A 43 0.96 7.63 13.88
C TYR A 43 1.63 6.35 14.39
N GLU A 44 0.95 5.57 15.23
CA GLU A 44 1.42 4.28 15.75
C GLU A 44 0.88 3.08 14.95
N SER A 45 0.24 3.34 13.80
CA SER A 45 -0.35 2.28 12.99
C SER A 45 0.69 1.26 12.52
N ALA A 46 0.36 -0.03 12.64
CA ALA A 46 1.17 -1.13 12.14
C ALA A 46 1.38 -1.12 10.61
N LEU A 47 0.61 -0.31 9.87
CA LEU A 47 0.79 -0.14 8.43
C LEU A 47 1.98 0.77 8.10
N LEU A 48 2.32 1.71 8.98
CA LEU A 48 3.51 2.56 8.84
C LEU A 48 4.78 1.71 8.98
N HIS A 49 5.84 2.13 8.29
CA HIS A 49 7.16 1.48 8.28
C HIS A 49 7.20 0.04 7.72
N THR A 50 6.07 -0.50 7.28
CA THR A 50 5.99 -1.81 6.63
C THR A 50 6.50 -1.74 5.18
N ASP A 51 7.13 -2.81 4.68
CA ASP A 51 7.43 -2.95 3.24
C ASP A 51 6.14 -3.24 2.49
N LEU A 52 5.75 -2.38 1.55
CA LEU A 52 4.54 -2.55 0.72
C LEU A 52 4.45 -3.97 0.10
N LEU A 53 5.57 -4.56 -0.30
CA LEU A 53 5.56 -5.88 -0.93
C LEU A 53 5.11 -6.98 0.04
N SER A 54 5.30 -6.82 1.35
CA SER A 54 4.85 -7.82 2.33
C SER A 54 3.33 -7.93 2.41
N LEU A 55 2.63 -6.86 2.01
CA LEU A 55 1.17 -6.80 1.95
C LEU A 55 0.63 -7.48 0.69
N ILE A 56 1.42 -7.57 -0.39
CA ILE A 56 0.95 -8.11 -1.68
C ILE A 56 1.00 -9.63 -1.69
N CYS A 57 -0.11 -10.25 -2.06
CA CYS A 57 -0.31 -11.68 -2.29
C CYS A 57 -1.00 -11.92 -3.65
N GLY A 58 -0.66 -13.04 -4.29
CA GLY A 58 -1.39 -13.61 -5.41
C GLY A 58 -2.24 -14.81 -5.00
N GLU A 59 -2.85 -15.49 -5.96
CA GLU A 59 -3.54 -16.77 -5.77
C GLU A 59 -2.57 -17.87 -5.34
N ASP A 60 -1.35 -17.84 -5.87
CA ASP A 60 -0.28 -18.78 -5.53
C ASP A 60 1.07 -18.07 -5.32
N ARG A 61 2.09 -18.87 -5.03
CA ARG A 61 3.46 -18.38 -4.77
C ARG A 61 4.12 -17.78 -6.01
N ALA A 62 3.88 -18.35 -7.19
CA ALA A 62 4.46 -17.87 -8.45
C ALA A 62 3.85 -16.52 -8.84
N GLU A 63 2.53 -16.40 -8.71
CA GLU A 63 1.82 -15.14 -8.90
C GLU A 63 2.25 -14.09 -7.88
N THR A 64 2.33 -14.45 -6.59
CA THR A 64 2.82 -13.52 -5.55
C THR A 64 4.20 -12.95 -5.91
N LYS A 65 5.13 -13.81 -6.37
CA LYS A 65 6.46 -13.38 -6.81
C LYS A 65 6.39 -12.43 -8.01
N ARG A 66 5.55 -12.76 -9.01
CA ARG A 66 5.34 -11.94 -10.21
C ARG A 66 4.80 -10.56 -9.86
N LEU A 67 3.72 -10.49 -9.07
CA LEU A 67 3.07 -9.25 -8.65
C LEU A 67 4.05 -8.35 -7.88
N ARG A 68 4.78 -8.92 -6.91
CA ARG A 68 5.80 -8.18 -6.14
C ARG A 68 6.91 -7.66 -7.02
N ALA A 69 7.39 -8.44 -7.99
CA ALA A 69 8.41 -8.00 -8.93
C ALA A 69 7.93 -6.84 -9.81
N SER A 70 6.69 -6.89 -10.32
CA SER A 70 6.11 -5.81 -11.11
C SER A 70 5.99 -4.51 -10.30
N VAL A 71 5.52 -4.59 -9.06
CA VAL A 71 5.40 -3.42 -8.16
C VAL A 71 6.78 -2.87 -7.78
N GLN A 72 7.72 -3.75 -7.44
CA GLN A 72 9.10 -3.35 -7.15
C GLN A 72 9.73 -2.62 -8.33
N GLU A 73 9.56 -3.14 -9.54
CA GLU A 73 10.10 -2.55 -10.75
C GLU A 73 9.49 -1.17 -11.05
N ALA A 74 8.17 -1.03 -10.89
CA ALA A 74 7.47 0.23 -11.07
C ALA A 74 8.00 1.32 -10.12
N ILE A 75 8.12 0.99 -8.82
CA ILE A 75 8.67 1.91 -7.80
C ILE A 75 10.14 2.24 -8.09
N ARG A 76 10.95 1.21 -8.42
CA ARG A 76 12.38 1.36 -8.69
C ARG A 76 12.64 2.24 -9.90
N THR A 77 11.87 2.09 -10.97
CA THR A 77 12.07 2.82 -12.23
C THR A 77 11.25 4.10 -12.35
N GLY A 78 10.39 4.38 -11.37
CA GLY A 78 9.49 5.53 -11.41
C GLY A 78 8.46 5.42 -12.54
N LYS A 79 7.97 4.22 -12.83
CA LYS A 79 6.89 3.98 -13.81
C LYS A 79 5.55 3.90 -13.11
N THR A 80 4.51 4.43 -13.76
CA THR A 80 3.13 4.23 -13.32
C THR A 80 2.72 2.77 -13.55
N LEU A 81 1.99 2.18 -12.60
CA LEU A 81 1.50 0.81 -12.69
C LEU A 81 0.07 0.73 -12.14
N LYS A 82 -0.80 0.01 -12.86
CA LYS A 82 -2.11 -0.42 -12.38
C LYS A 82 -2.13 -1.95 -12.32
N ILE A 83 -2.37 -2.54 -11.15
CA ILE A 83 -2.27 -3.99 -10.97
C ILE A 83 -3.29 -4.51 -9.95
N ALA A 84 -4.02 -5.57 -10.31
CA ALA A 84 -4.92 -6.28 -9.40
C ALA A 84 -4.12 -7.24 -8.51
N VAL A 85 -4.41 -7.23 -7.21
CA VAL A 85 -3.70 -8.01 -6.21
C VAL A 85 -4.65 -8.46 -5.09
N LYS A 86 -4.22 -9.45 -4.30
CA LYS A 86 -4.75 -9.66 -2.95
C LYS A 86 -3.85 -8.94 -1.94
N ILE A 87 -4.45 -8.25 -0.99
CA ILE A 87 -3.78 -7.52 0.06
C ILE A 87 -3.96 -8.27 1.38
N ARG A 88 -2.84 -8.62 1.99
CA ARG A 88 -2.74 -9.17 3.34
C ARG A 88 -2.92 -8.06 4.36
N GLN A 89 -3.91 -8.22 5.24
CA GLN A 89 -4.04 -7.35 6.39
C GLN A 89 -2.84 -7.51 7.35
N PRO A 90 -2.26 -6.42 7.86
CA PRO A 90 -1.34 -6.47 8.98
C PRO A 90 -2.00 -7.16 10.18
N ALA A 91 -1.24 -7.95 10.94
CA ALA A 91 -1.78 -8.65 12.10
C ALA A 91 -2.28 -7.65 13.15
N ARG A 92 -3.54 -7.79 13.57
CA ARG A 92 -4.14 -6.98 14.64
C ARG A 92 -3.61 -7.33 16.04
N SER A 93 -2.95 -8.49 16.20
CA SER A 93 -2.40 -9.01 17.46
C SER A 93 -1.46 -10.20 17.20
N LEU A 94 -0.52 -10.45 18.11
CA LEU A 94 0.41 -11.60 18.09
C LEU A 94 -0.30 -12.98 18.08
N PHE A 95 -1.61 -13.04 18.38
CA PHE A 95 -2.38 -14.28 18.51
C PHE A 95 -3.52 -14.44 17.48
N GLY A 96 -3.58 -13.61 16.43
CA GLY A 96 -4.64 -13.68 15.41
C GLY A 96 -4.42 -14.78 14.36
N SER A 97 -5.34 -15.73 14.28
CA SER A 97 -5.36 -16.78 13.26
C SER A 97 -5.85 -16.25 11.91
N GLY A 98 -5.01 -16.36 10.88
CA GLY A 98 -5.37 -16.13 9.47
C GLY A 98 -5.18 -14.68 8.99
N ALA A 99 -4.27 -14.49 8.04
CA ALA A 99 -4.19 -13.24 7.29
C ALA A 99 -5.46 -13.07 6.45
N VAL A 100 -6.32 -12.12 6.80
CA VAL A 100 -7.45 -11.73 5.95
C VAL A 100 -6.87 -11.14 4.66
N LEU A 101 -7.36 -11.63 3.52
CA LEU A 101 -6.99 -11.15 2.20
C LEU A 101 -8.14 -10.33 1.60
N LYS A 102 -7.86 -9.10 1.18
CA LYS A 102 -8.80 -8.27 0.42
C LYS A 102 -8.32 -8.13 -1.02
N SER A 103 -9.20 -8.37 -2.01
CA SER A 103 -8.88 -8.04 -3.39
C SER A 103 -8.87 -6.52 -3.57
N SER A 104 -7.88 -5.99 -4.27
CA SER A 104 -7.76 -4.56 -4.57
C SER A 104 -7.04 -4.34 -5.89
N VAL A 105 -7.24 -3.17 -6.50
CA VAL A 105 -6.41 -2.68 -7.59
C VAL A 105 -5.49 -1.59 -7.06
N LEU A 106 -4.17 -1.82 -7.17
CA LEU A 106 -3.17 -0.83 -6.83
C LEU A 106 -2.94 0.10 -8.01
N HIS A 107 -3.06 1.41 -7.79
CA HIS A 107 -2.57 2.43 -8.71
C HIS A 107 -1.31 3.05 -8.12
N ILE A 108 -0.18 2.84 -8.78
CA ILE A 108 1.14 3.31 -8.36
C ILE A 108 1.58 4.41 -9.30
N SER A 109 1.96 5.56 -8.76
CA SER A 109 2.49 6.68 -9.52
C SER A 109 3.77 7.20 -8.87
N PRO A 110 4.84 7.51 -9.64
CA PRO A 110 6.03 8.12 -9.08
C PRO A 110 5.73 9.51 -8.53
N MET A 111 6.30 9.82 -7.37
CA MET A 111 6.46 11.18 -6.90
C MET A 111 7.88 11.61 -7.21
N LYS A 112 8.01 12.74 -7.90
CA LYS A 112 9.30 13.27 -8.32
C LYS A 112 9.68 14.45 -7.45
N ASP A 113 10.97 14.58 -7.16
CA ASP A 113 11.50 15.77 -6.53
C ASP A 113 11.59 16.95 -7.52
N VAL A 114 12.14 18.06 -7.04
CA VAL A 114 12.33 19.29 -7.81
C VAL A 114 13.25 19.13 -9.02
N GLU A 115 14.12 18.10 -9.01
CA GLU A 115 15.04 17.76 -10.10
C GLU A 115 14.43 16.74 -11.07
N ASN A 116 13.13 16.43 -10.93
CA ASN A 116 12.38 15.45 -11.73
C ASN A 116 12.89 14.01 -11.53
N ASN A 117 13.63 13.73 -10.46
CA ASN A 117 14.06 12.39 -10.08
C ASN A 117 12.97 11.71 -9.24
N PRO A 118 12.65 10.42 -9.49
CA PRO A 118 11.68 9.71 -8.67
C PRO A 118 12.23 9.47 -7.26
N SER A 119 11.62 10.09 -6.26
CA SER A 119 12.06 10.05 -4.85
C SER A 119 11.15 9.16 -3.98
N ALA A 120 9.89 9.01 -4.37
CA ALA A 120 8.89 8.19 -3.69
C ALA A 120 7.82 7.70 -4.68
N ALA A 121 6.85 6.94 -4.19
CA ALA A 121 5.67 6.55 -4.96
C ALA A 121 4.40 6.81 -4.15
N ILE A 122 3.37 7.27 -4.83
CA ILE A 122 2.00 7.31 -4.32
C ILE A 122 1.32 6.01 -4.73
N VAL A 123 0.69 5.33 -3.78
CA VAL A 123 -0.05 4.10 -4.01
C VAL A 123 -1.48 4.26 -3.54
N VAL A 124 -2.43 4.08 -4.46
CA VAL A 124 -3.87 4.09 -4.16
C VAL A 124 -4.40 2.65 -4.17
N PHE A 125 -5.21 2.32 -3.17
CA PHE A 125 -5.86 1.01 -3.01
C PHE A 125 -7.34 1.11 -3.38
N ALA A 126 -7.65 0.82 -4.65
CA ALA A 126 -9.03 0.83 -5.16
C ALA A 126 -9.77 -0.47 -4.81
#